data_AF-A0A1H9SZ51-F1
#
_entry.id   AF-A0A1H9SZ51-F1
#
_cell.length_a   1.000
_cell.length_b   1.000
_cell.length_c   1.000
_cell.angle_alpha   90.00
_cell.angle_beta   90.00
_cell.angle_gamma   90.00
#
_symmetry.space_group_name_H-M   'P 1'
#
loop_
_entity.id
_entity.type
_entity.pdbx_description
1 polymer ?
#
loop_
_entity_poly.entity_id
_entity_poly.type
_entity_poly.pdbx_seq_one_letter_code
_entity_poly.pdbx_strand_id
1 'polypeptide(L)'
;TALLGSIGVVVEVAVRKEADGIKRYTVTSSNAPNKRPDLDTEQGRAEIAKSIDALAEVFVAKVARNLAVEPEDVPAMGDHGGLKVGAAAVEAGLAHRLGSLESLIAELASPAATQRKPSMTIVRTTAELQAAIAAGTDPKTLQIAAAEPLDLDAIKAEAGASAAKAERERITGIHALAAKGFEKEIAAAIEEGRSVEATALTLFKAAQDRGIGLAGIKADATGTTGAQPPKSTGPDTADAWSRTMKKIGG
;
A
#
# COMPACT_ATOMS: atom_id res chain seq x y z
N THR A 1 -50.63 -22.94 -3.02
CA THR A 1 -51.07 -24.35 -2.97
C THR A 1 -50.18 -25.20 -3.89
N ALA A 2 -48.91 -25.36 -3.53
CA ALA A 2 -47.97 -26.17 -4.32
C ALA A 2 -48.09 -27.66 -3.95
N LEU A 3 -47.72 -28.55 -4.87
CA LEU A 3 -47.66 -30.01 -4.68
C LEU A 3 -46.19 -30.46 -4.70
N LEU A 4 -45.79 -31.24 -3.71
CA LEU A 4 -44.46 -31.85 -3.62
C LEU A 4 -44.60 -33.34 -3.29
N GLY A 5 -43.64 -34.16 -3.70
CA GLY A 5 -43.69 -35.61 -3.54
C GLY A 5 -43.39 -36.30 -4.87
N SER A 6 -44.13 -37.37 -5.16
CA SER A 6 -43.91 -38.26 -6.31
C SER A 6 -42.48 -38.82 -6.31
N ILE A 7 -42.01 -39.18 -5.11
CA ILE A 7 -40.69 -39.78 -4.94
C ILE A 7 -40.85 -41.27 -5.15
N GLY A 8 -40.46 -41.71 -6.35
CA GLY A 8 -40.57 -43.09 -6.78
C GLY A 8 -40.31 -43.22 -8.28
N VAL A 9 -40.27 -44.46 -8.76
CA VAL A 9 -40.07 -44.76 -10.18
C VAL A 9 -41.15 -45.75 -10.59
N VAL A 10 -41.79 -45.49 -11.72
CA VAL A 10 -42.76 -46.39 -12.32
C VAL A 10 -42.40 -46.60 -13.79
N VAL A 11 -42.59 -47.82 -14.26
CA VAL A 11 -42.50 -48.16 -15.69
C VAL A 11 -43.82 -48.79 -16.09
N GLU A 12 -44.44 -48.20 -17.11
CA GLU A 12 -45.61 -48.78 -17.77
C GLU A 12 -45.17 -49.38 -19.11
N VAL A 13 -45.48 -50.65 -19.34
CA VAL A 13 -45.19 -51.33 -20.61
C VAL A 13 -46.49 -51.80 -21.24
N ALA A 14 -46.85 -51.17 -22.36
CA ALA A 14 -47.95 -51.63 -23.19
C ALA A 14 -47.44 -52.66 -24.21
N VAL A 15 -47.87 -53.91 -24.07
CA VAL A 15 -47.53 -54.99 -25.01
C VAL A 15 -48.60 -55.06 -26.09
N ARG A 16 -48.20 -54.98 -27.37
CA ARG A 16 -49.09 -55.21 -28.51
C ARG A 16 -48.94 -56.65 -28.99
N LYS A 17 -50.08 -57.31 -29.26
CA LYS A 17 -50.08 -58.58 -29.99
C LYS A 17 -49.55 -58.35 -31.41
N GLU A 18 -48.77 -59.28 -31.92
CA GLU A 18 -48.35 -59.24 -33.33
C GLU A 18 -49.57 -59.26 -34.24
N ALA A 19 -49.57 -58.37 -35.24
CA ALA A 19 -50.61 -58.32 -36.25
C ALA A 19 -50.39 -59.41 -37.30
N ASP A 20 -51.49 -59.96 -37.83
CA ASP A 20 -51.45 -60.97 -38.89
C ASP A 20 -50.61 -60.49 -40.08
N GLY A 21 -49.65 -61.31 -40.50
CA GLY A 21 -48.76 -61.03 -41.64
C GLY A 21 -47.44 -60.35 -41.30
N ILE A 22 -47.20 -59.91 -40.07
CA ILE A 22 -45.89 -59.35 -39.64
C ILE A 22 -45.03 -60.47 -39.06
N LYS A 23 -43.86 -60.73 -39.67
CA LYS A 23 -42.84 -61.64 -39.11
C LYS A 23 -41.75 -60.84 -38.42
N ARG A 24 -41.53 -61.09 -37.12
CA ARG A 24 -40.43 -60.50 -36.36
C ARG A 24 -39.38 -61.55 -36.04
N TYR A 25 -38.15 -61.29 -36.47
CA TYR A 25 -36.98 -62.07 -36.04
C TYR A 25 -36.22 -61.27 -35.00
N THR A 26 -35.96 -61.86 -33.83
CA THR A 26 -35.13 -61.27 -32.77
C THR A 26 -33.96 -62.20 -32.51
N VAL A 27 -32.74 -61.68 -32.60
CA VAL A 27 -31.51 -62.42 -32.31
C VAL A 27 -30.81 -61.74 -31.15
N THR A 28 -30.61 -62.47 -30.06
CA THR A 28 -29.95 -62.01 -28.84
C THR A 28 -28.71 -62.87 -28.59
N SER A 29 -27.67 -62.31 -27.97
CA SER A 29 -26.51 -63.10 -27.57
C SER A 29 -26.91 -64.14 -26.51
N SER A 30 -26.35 -65.35 -26.60
CA SER A 30 -26.67 -66.48 -25.72
C SER A 30 -26.40 -66.21 -24.24
N ASN A 31 -25.51 -65.26 -23.92
CA ASN A 31 -25.14 -64.85 -22.58
C ASN A 31 -25.96 -63.67 -22.02
N ALA A 32 -26.99 -63.19 -22.73
CA ALA A 32 -27.77 -62.01 -22.33
C ALA A 32 -29.29 -62.29 -22.24
N PRO A 33 -29.73 -63.21 -21.36
CA PRO A 33 -31.14 -63.57 -21.22
C PRO A 33 -32.03 -62.38 -20.83
N ASN A 34 -31.50 -61.44 -20.06
CA ASN A 34 -32.26 -60.31 -19.52
C ASN A 34 -32.38 -59.13 -20.51
N LYS A 35 -31.89 -59.26 -21.75
CA LYS A 35 -32.12 -58.25 -22.80
C LYS A 35 -33.56 -58.23 -23.30
N ARG A 36 -34.31 -59.30 -23.06
CA ARG A 36 -35.73 -59.39 -23.42
C ARG A 36 -36.49 -60.23 -22.38
N PRO A 37 -36.68 -59.70 -21.16
CA PRO A 37 -37.47 -60.37 -20.15
C PRO A 37 -38.91 -60.53 -20.64
N ASP A 38 -39.52 -61.68 -20.35
CA ASP A 38 -40.91 -61.94 -20.70
C ASP A 38 -41.84 -61.35 -19.64
N LEU A 39 -42.58 -60.31 -20.02
CA LEU A 39 -43.44 -59.56 -19.10
C LEU A 39 -44.74 -60.28 -18.74
N ASP A 40 -45.11 -61.33 -19.48
CA ASP A 40 -46.21 -62.19 -19.09
C ASP A 40 -45.82 -63.09 -17.90
N THR A 41 -44.52 -63.29 -17.67
CA THR A 41 -43.98 -64.07 -16.55
C THR A 41 -43.64 -63.20 -15.33
N GLU A 42 -43.70 -63.81 -14.14
CA GLU A 42 -43.28 -63.15 -12.90
C GLU A 42 -41.77 -62.87 -12.89
N GLN A 43 -40.96 -63.81 -13.41
CA GLN A 43 -39.50 -63.66 -13.48
C GLN A 43 -39.08 -62.50 -14.38
N GLY A 44 -39.74 -62.32 -15.53
CA GLY A 44 -39.43 -61.20 -16.42
C GLY A 44 -39.85 -59.85 -15.83
N ARG A 45 -41.00 -59.78 -15.14
CA ARG A 45 -41.40 -58.57 -14.39
C ARG A 45 -40.44 -58.27 -13.23
N ALA A 46 -40.01 -59.29 -12.49
CA ALA A 46 -39.04 -59.13 -11.41
C ALA A 46 -37.69 -58.58 -11.89
N GLU A 47 -37.26 -58.94 -13.10
CA GLU A 47 -36.01 -58.41 -13.65
C GLU A 47 -36.09 -56.92 -14.03
N ILE A 48 -37.25 -56.47 -14.51
CA ILE A 48 -37.51 -55.04 -14.67
C ILE A 48 -37.62 -54.36 -13.30
N ALA A 49 -38.30 -54.98 -12.33
CA ALA A 49 -38.44 -54.44 -10.97
C ALA A 49 -37.08 -54.14 -10.34
N LYS A 50 -36.08 -55.03 -10.45
CA LYS A 50 -34.72 -54.76 -9.95
C LYS A 50 -34.11 -53.47 -10.51
N SER A 51 -34.36 -53.17 -11.78
CA SER A 51 -33.85 -51.96 -12.42
C SER A 51 -34.60 -50.71 -11.92
N ILE A 52 -35.92 -50.84 -11.71
CA ILE A 52 -36.75 -49.78 -11.14
C ILE A 52 -36.34 -49.49 -9.69
N ASP A 53 -36.14 -50.53 -8.88
CA ASP A 53 -35.74 -50.43 -7.49
C ASP A 53 -34.36 -49.77 -7.35
N ALA A 54 -33.41 -50.14 -8.20
CA ALA A 54 -32.10 -49.48 -8.24
C ALA A 54 -32.19 -47.99 -8.61
N LEU A 55 -33.09 -47.61 -9.53
CA LEU A 55 -33.34 -46.20 -9.86
C LEU A 55 -34.02 -45.46 -8.70
N ALA A 56 -34.98 -46.11 -8.04
CA ALA A 56 -35.67 -45.57 -6.87
C ALA A 56 -34.70 -45.34 -5.70
N GLU A 57 -33.78 -46.28 -5.44
CA GLU A 57 -32.73 -46.15 -4.43
C GLU A 57 -31.84 -44.93 -4.70
N VAL A 58 -31.40 -44.74 -5.95
CA VAL A 58 -30.62 -43.57 -6.33
C VAL A 58 -31.42 -42.28 -6.13
N PHE A 59 -32.69 -42.25 -6.51
CA PHE A 59 -33.55 -41.08 -6.31
C PHE A 59 -33.69 -40.74 -4.81
N VAL A 60 -34.05 -41.74 -3.99
CA VAL A 60 -34.17 -41.60 -2.53
C VAL A 60 -32.87 -41.09 -1.92
N ALA A 61 -31.73 -41.65 -2.28
CA ALA A 61 -30.43 -41.21 -1.78
C ALA A 61 -30.11 -39.75 -2.12
N LYS A 62 -30.51 -39.26 -3.30
CA LYS A 62 -30.31 -37.85 -3.68
C LYS A 62 -31.21 -36.90 -2.90
N VAL A 63 -32.46 -37.29 -2.68
CA VAL A 63 -33.41 -36.51 -1.87
C VAL A 63 -32.91 -36.44 -0.42
N ALA A 64 -32.58 -37.60 0.16
CA ALA A 64 -32.04 -37.73 1.52
C ALA A 64 -30.83 -36.81 1.73
N ARG A 65 -29.83 -36.90 0.84
CA ARG A 65 -28.64 -36.05 0.87
C ARG A 65 -28.97 -34.56 0.84
N ASN A 66 -29.90 -34.15 -0.01
CA ASN A 66 -30.22 -32.72 -0.20
C ASN A 66 -31.09 -32.13 0.92
N LEU A 67 -31.89 -32.96 1.57
CA LEU A 67 -32.72 -32.58 2.72
C LEU A 67 -32.02 -32.85 4.07
N ALA A 68 -30.82 -33.46 4.04
CA ALA A 68 -30.06 -33.87 5.22
C ALA A 68 -30.87 -34.77 6.16
N VAL A 69 -31.58 -35.74 5.59
CA VAL A 69 -32.36 -36.77 6.30
C VAL A 69 -31.84 -38.16 5.97
N GLU A 70 -32.22 -39.17 6.75
CA GLU A 70 -31.84 -40.55 6.48
C GLU A 70 -32.63 -41.09 5.25
N PRO A 71 -32.00 -41.89 4.36
CA PRO A 71 -32.67 -42.45 3.19
C PRO A 71 -33.93 -43.27 3.53
N GLU A 72 -33.97 -43.89 4.70
CA GLU A 72 -35.07 -44.74 5.18
C GLU A 72 -36.35 -43.95 5.48
N ASP A 73 -36.23 -42.65 5.80
CA ASP A 73 -37.37 -41.79 6.14
C ASP A 73 -38.06 -41.23 4.89
N VAL A 74 -37.32 -41.09 3.79
CA VAL A 74 -37.78 -40.42 2.55
C VAL A 74 -39.06 -41.03 1.96
N PRO A 75 -39.25 -42.38 1.90
CA PRO A 75 -40.50 -42.95 1.41
C PRO A 75 -41.72 -42.48 2.20
N ALA A 76 -41.65 -42.43 3.53
CA ALA A 76 -42.75 -41.96 4.37
C ALA A 76 -42.99 -40.44 4.20
N MET A 77 -41.91 -39.65 4.13
CA MET A 77 -41.98 -38.21 3.84
C MET A 77 -42.68 -37.94 2.49
N GLY A 78 -42.37 -38.76 1.49
CA GLY A 78 -42.91 -38.71 0.12
C GLY A 78 -44.26 -39.41 -0.08
N ASP A 79 -44.95 -39.80 1.00
CA ASP A 79 -46.24 -40.52 0.93
C ASP A 79 -46.18 -41.81 0.10
N HIS A 80 -45.05 -42.52 0.16
CA HIS A 80 -44.75 -43.72 -0.60
C HIS A 80 -45.00 -43.58 -2.12
N GLY A 81 -44.66 -42.41 -2.68
CA GLY A 81 -44.86 -42.07 -4.08
C GLY A 81 -46.08 -41.18 -4.35
N GLY A 82 -46.85 -40.83 -3.32
CA GLY A 82 -47.95 -39.87 -3.37
C GLY A 82 -47.51 -38.40 -3.43
N LEU A 83 -48.47 -37.50 -3.26
CA LEU A 83 -48.27 -36.05 -3.28
C LEU A 83 -48.74 -35.43 -1.97
N LYS A 84 -47.97 -34.47 -1.45
CA LYS A 84 -48.32 -33.65 -0.30
C LYS A 84 -48.52 -32.19 -0.73
N VAL A 85 -49.56 -31.56 -0.17
CA VAL A 85 -49.99 -30.21 -0.56
C VAL A 85 -49.48 -29.19 0.45
N GLY A 86 -48.76 -28.17 -0.04
CA GLY A 86 -48.43 -26.97 0.73
C GLY A 86 -47.87 -27.27 2.13
N ALA A 87 -48.66 -26.95 3.17
CA ALA A 87 -48.26 -27.12 4.56
C ALA A 87 -47.87 -28.57 4.90
N ALA A 88 -48.60 -29.55 4.37
CA ALA A 88 -48.32 -30.96 4.61
C ALA A 88 -46.95 -31.39 4.03
N ALA A 89 -46.49 -30.75 2.96
CA ALA A 89 -45.15 -31.00 2.42
C ALA A 89 -44.05 -30.39 3.30
N VAL A 90 -44.33 -29.25 3.94
CA VAL A 90 -43.40 -28.63 4.90
C VAL A 90 -43.32 -29.46 6.18
N GLU A 91 -44.47 -29.90 6.71
CA GLU A 91 -44.56 -30.77 7.89
C GLU A 91 -43.83 -32.11 7.68
N ALA A 92 -43.94 -32.68 6.47
CA ALA A 92 -43.22 -33.89 6.10
C ALA A 92 -41.73 -33.65 5.77
N GLY A 93 -41.21 -32.43 5.90
CA GLY A 93 -39.81 -32.10 5.65
C GLY A 93 -39.39 -32.07 4.17
N LEU A 94 -40.33 -32.12 3.23
CA LEU A 94 -40.06 -32.00 1.78
C LEU A 94 -39.80 -30.56 1.35
N ALA A 95 -40.20 -29.58 2.17
CA ALA A 95 -39.94 -28.16 1.94
C ALA A 95 -39.64 -27.43 3.25
N HIS A 96 -38.87 -26.35 3.15
CA HIS A 96 -38.47 -25.56 4.32
C HIS A 96 -39.56 -24.61 4.82
N ARG A 97 -40.36 -24.02 3.91
CA ARG A 97 -41.40 -23.04 4.26
C ARG A 97 -42.47 -22.89 3.18
N LEU A 98 -43.59 -22.30 3.58
CA LEU A 98 -44.59 -21.73 2.67
C LEU A 98 -44.22 -20.29 2.30
N GLY A 99 -44.55 -19.89 1.07
CA GLY A 99 -44.36 -18.52 0.60
C GLY A 99 -44.99 -18.28 -0.77
N SER A 100 -45.06 -17.02 -1.17
CA SER A 100 -45.40 -16.62 -2.54
C SER A 100 -44.13 -16.37 -3.35
N LEU A 101 -44.24 -16.41 -4.68
CA LEU A 101 -43.14 -16.12 -5.59
C LEU A 101 -42.62 -14.68 -5.37
N GLU A 102 -43.52 -13.72 -5.19
CA GLU A 102 -43.23 -12.30 -5.00
C GLU A 102 -42.47 -12.07 -3.70
N SER A 103 -42.85 -12.79 -2.64
CA SER A 103 -42.16 -12.73 -1.34
C SER A 103 -40.73 -13.28 -1.47
N LEU A 104 -40.55 -14.37 -2.22
CA LEU A 104 -39.22 -14.94 -2.50
C LEU A 104 -38.35 -14.03 -3.37
N ILE A 105 -38.94 -13.38 -4.38
CA ILE A 105 -38.23 -12.40 -5.22
C ILE A 105 -37.77 -11.21 -4.37
N ALA A 106 -38.65 -10.67 -3.52
CA ALA A 106 -38.30 -9.56 -2.64
C ALA A 106 -37.17 -9.92 -1.64
N GLU A 107 -37.19 -11.15 -1.12
CA GLU A 107 -36.15 -11.69 -0.24
C GLU A 107 -34.80 -11.82 -0.98
N LEU A 108 -34.80 -12.37 -2.20
CA LEU A 108 -33.59 -12.55 -3.01
C LEU A 108 -33.04 -11.22 -3.57
N ALA A 109 -33.91 -10.26 -3.84
CA ALA A 109 -33.54 -8.92 -4.31
C ALA A 109 -33.01 -8.03 -3.17
N SER A 110 -33.36 -8.33 -1.93
CA SER A 110 -32.81 -7.62 -0.77
C SER A 110 -31.35 -8.01 -0.58
N PRO A 111 -30.41 -7.03 -0.48
CA PRO A 111 -29.03 -7.34 -0.15
C PRO A 111 -29.02 -8.13 1.16
N ALA A 112 -28.41 -9.32 1.16
CA ALA A 112 -28.33 -10.18 2.33
C ALA A 112 -28.02 -9.31 3.56
N ALA A 113 -28.91 -9.32 4.56
CA ALA A 113 -28.89 -8.43 5.73
C ALA A 113 -27.64 -8.59 6.62
N THR A 114 -26.67 -9.37 6.18
CA THR A 114 -25.37 -9.54 6.81
C THR A 114 -24.30 -9.77 5.75
N GLN A 115 -24.15 -8.86 4.78
CA GLN A 115 -22.81 -8.63 4.26
C GLN A 115 -21.97 -8.16 5.43
N ARG A 116 -21.25 -9.11 6.08
CA ARG A 116 -20.09 -8.78 6.90
C ARG A 116 -19.25 -7.88 6.01
N LYS A 117 -19.22 -6.58 6.31
CA LYS A 117 -18.30 -5.67 5.64
C LYS A 117 -16.94 -6.34 5.78
N PRO A 118 -16.29 -6.74 4.67
CA PRO A 118 -14.96 -7.34 4.78
C PRO A 118 -14.11 -6.35 5.58
N SER A 119 -13.42 -6.86 6.59
CA SER A 119 -12.48 -6.04 7.35
C SER A 119 -11.51 -5.44 6.34
N MET A 120 -11.58 -4.12 6.17
CA MET A 120 -10.76 -3.44 5.18
C MET A 120 -9.31 -3.47 5.65
N THR A 121 -8.42 -3.93 4.78
CA THR A 121 -6.99 -3.88 5.04
C THR A 121 -6.46 -2.55 4.54
N ILE A 122 -6.01 -1.70 5.45
CA ILE A 122 -5.45 -0.38 5.13
C ILE A 122 -3.96 -0.52 4.85
N VAL A 123 -3.52 -0.05 3.68
CA VAL A 123 -2.11 0.00 3.26
C VAL A 123 -1.65 1.45 3.13
N ARG A 124 -0.44 1.76 3.60
CA ARG A 124 0.14 3.11 3.61
C ARG A 124 1.23 3.30 2.57
N THR A 125 1.88 2.21 2.17
CA THR A 125 3.03 2.24 1.27
C THR A 125 2.87 1.29 0.09
N THR A 126 3.61 1.53 -0.99
CA THR A 126 3.66 0.62 -2.15
C THR A 126 4.18 -0.77 -1.76
N ALA A 127 5.08 -0.85 -0.77
CA ALA A 127 5.60 -2.11 -0.25
C ALA A 127 4.51 -2.91 0.48
N GLU A 128 3.70 -2.25 1.32
CA GLU A 128 2.55 -2.88 2.00
C GLU A 128 1.49 -3.34 1.01
N LEU A 129 1.24 -2.57 -0.06
CA LEU A 129 0.33 -2.97 -1.14
C LEU A 129 0.80 -4.25 -1.84
N GLN A 130 2.08 -4.33 -2.20
CA GLN A 130 2.67 -5.51 -2.84
C GLN A 130 2.62 -6.74 -1.92
N ALA A 131 2.93 -6.55 -0.62
CA ALA A 131 2.86 -7.62 0.37
C ALA A 131 1.42 -8.15 0.53
N ALA A 132 0.42 -7.26 0.55
CA ALA A 132 -0.98 -7.65 0.66
C ALA A 132 -1.47 -8.42 -0.58
N ILE A 133 -1.05 -8.02 -1.78
CA ILE A 133 -1.36 -8.75 -3.02
C ILE A 133 -0.69 -10.13 -3.02
N ALA A 134 0.58 -10.21 -2.62
CA ALA A 134 1.31 -11.48 -2.53
C ALA A 134 0.72 -12.44 -1.49
N ALA A 135 0.13 -11.90 -0.41
CA ALA A 135 -0.57 -12.68 0.62
C ALA A 135 -1.96 -13.17 0.17
N GLY A 136 -2.42 -12.83 -1.05
CA GLY A 136 -3.72 -13.25 -1.58
C GLY A 136 -4.91 -12.45 -1.06
N THR A 137 -4.68 -11.24 -0.52
CA THR A 137 -5.76 -10.34 -0.09
C THR A 137 -6.59 -9.88 -1.29
N ASP A 138 -7.92 -9.95 -1.18
CA ASP A 138 -8.84 -9.51 -2.23
C ASP A 138 -8.64 -8.01 -2.54
N PRO A 139 -8.33 -7.62 -3.79
CA PRO A 139 -8.12 -6.22 -4.16
C PRO A 139 -9.33 -5.31 -3.86
N LYS A 140 -10.55 -5.86 -3.77
CA LYS A 140 -11.75 -5.09 -3.40
C LYS A 140 -11.82 -4.72 -1.91
N THR A 141 -10.93 -5.29 -1.10
CA THR A 141 -10.86 -5.09 0.37
C THR A 141 -9.67 -4.24 0.80
N LEU A 142 -8.84 -3.81 -0.15
CA LEU A 142 -7.67 -2.96 0.07
C LEU A 142 -8.07 -1.49 0.02
N GLN A 143 -7.66 -0.73 1.03
CA GLN A 143 -7.81 0.73 1.07
C GLN A 143 -6.45 1.37 1.23
N ILE A 144 -6.13 2.32 0.35
CA ILE A 144 -4.95 3.17 0.52
C ILE A 144 -5.30 4.18 1.62
N ALA A 145 -4.47 4.24 2.67
CA ALA A 145 -4.62 5.23 3.72
C ALA A 145 -4.66 6.64 3.11
N ALA A 146 -5.58 7.48 3.57
CA ALA A 146 -5.51 8.89 3.25
C ALA A 146 -4.17 9.44 3.73
N ALA A 147 -3.55 10.31 2.93
CA ALA A 147 -2.32 10.98 3.33
C ALA A 147 -2.56 11.67 4.68
N GLU A 148 -1.75 11.34 5.68
CA GLU A 148 -1.81 12.02 6.97
C GLU A 148 -1.62 13.53 6.74
N PRO A 149 -2.40 14.39 7.41
CA PRO A 149 -2.23 15.81 7.28
C PRO A 149 -0.84 16.18 7.80
N LEU A 150 0.05 16.54 6.89
CA LEU A 150 1.34 17.11 7.25
C LEU A 150 1.09 18.47 7.91
N ASP A 151 1.66 18.67 9.09
CA ASP A 151 1.66 19.97 9.74
C ASP A 151 2.63 20.90 9.01
N LEU A 152 2.14 21.49 7.92
CA LEU A 152 2.90 22.39 7.07
C LEU A 152 3.38 23.63 7.83
N ASP A 153 2.68 24.02 8.89
CA ASP A 153 3.02 25.19 9.69
C ASP A 153 4.21 24.87 10.62
N ALA A 154 4.22 23.69 11.24
CA ALA A 154 5.38 23.21 11.99
C ALA A 154 6.62 23.06 11.10
N ILE A 155 6.46 22.48 9.89
CA ILE A 155 7.58 22.31 8.94
C ILE A 155 8.14 23.67 8.51
N LYS A 156 7.27 24.64 8.18
CA LYS A 156 7.70 26.00 7.82
C LYS A 156 8.38 26.72 8.99
N ALA A 157 7.87 26.53 10.21
CA ALA A 157 8.46 27.12 11.41
C ALA A 157 9.86 26.56 11.67
N GLU A 158 10.06 25.25 11.56
CA GLU A 158 11.37 24.60 11.72
C GLU A 158 12.36 25.04 10.62
N ALA A 159 11.92 25.03 9.35
CA ALA A 159 12.74 25.50 8.23
C ALA A 159 13.14 26.98 8.39
N GLY A 160 12.20 27.83 8.81
CA GLY A 160 12.47 29.24 9.09
C GLY A 160 13.45 29.45 10.25
N ALA A 161 13.30 28.69 11.34
CA ALA A 161 14.22 28.73 12.48
C ALA A 161 15.64 28.29 12.09
N SER A 162 15.76 27.23 11.29
CA SER A 162 17.03 26.73 10.76
C SER A 162 17.71 27.75 9.83
N ALA A 163 16.95 28.33 8.89
CA ALA A 163 17.44 29.37 7.99
C ALA A 163 17.90 30.64 8.74
N ALA A 164 17.12 31.10 9.72
CA ALA A 164 17.49 32.26 10.54
C ALA A 164 18.75 32.00 11.38
N LYS A 165 18.92 30.77 11.90
CA LYS A 165 20.14 30.39 12.62
C LYS A 165 21.35 30.41 11.69
N ALA A 166 21.25 29.77 10.52
CA ALA A 166 22.32 29.75 9.52
C ALA A 166 22.72 31.16 9.08
N GLU A 167 21.74 32.05 8.88
CA GLU A 167 22.02 33.43 8.49
C GLU A 167 22.71 34.24 9.60
N ARG A 168 22.30 34.06 10.86
CA ARG A 168 23.00 34.68 12.00
C ARG A 168 24.44 34.20 12.12
N GLU A 169 24.69 32.91 11.94
CA GLU A 169 26.04 32.34 11.96
C GLU A 169 26.90 32.91 10.82
N ARG A 170 26.35 33.02 9.61
CA ARG A 170 27.02 33.65 8.45
C ARG A 170 27.38 35.11 8.72
N ILE A 171 26.42 35.92 9.17
CA ILE A 171 26.63 37.34 9.47
C ILE A 171 27.67 37.51 10.59
N THR A 172 27.60 36.68 11.64
CA THR A 172 28.59 36.69 12.73
C THR A 172 29.98 36.37 12.21
N GLY A 173 30.11 35.35 11.34
CA GLY A 173 31.39 35.00 10.70
C GLY A 173 31.95 36.11 9.82
N ILE A 174 31.10 36.80 9.06
CA ILE A 174 31.50 37.97 8.25
C ILE A 174 31.96 39.12 9.16
N HIS A 175 31.23 39.43 10.22
CA HIS A 175 31.64 40.48 11.16
C HIS A 175 32.94 40.16 11.88
N ALA A 176 33.25 38.88 12.13
CA ALA A 176 34.54 38.48 12.70
C ALA A 176 35.73 38.81 11.80
N LEU A 177 35.51 38.99 10.49
CA LEU A 177 36.53 39.43 9.51
C LEU A 177 36.64 40.96 9.42
N ALA A 178 35.82 41.73 10.14
CA ALA A 178 35.79 43.17 10.02
C ALA A 178 37.13 43.79 10.48
N ALA A 179 37.69 44.64 9.61
CA ALA A 179 38.89 45.42 9.88
C ALA A 179 38.65 46.88 9.49
N LYS A 180 39.28 47.81 10.22
CA LYS A 180 39.13 49.25 9.99
C LYS A 180 39.49 49.61 8.54
N GLY A 181 38.59 50.30 7.86
CA GLY A 181 38.73 50.70 6.46
C GLY A 181 38.07 49.76 5.45
N PHE A 182 37.62 48.57 5.85
CA PHE A 182 36.96 47.58 4.97
C PHE A 182 35.45 47.44 5.22
N GLU A 183 34.83 48.46 5.81
CA GLU A 183 33.43 48.44 6.20
C GLU A 183 32.49 48.31 4.99
N LYS A 184 32.90 48.85 3.82
CA LYS A 184 32.12 48.75 2.57
C LYS A 184 32.08 47.31 2.05
N GLU A 185 33.21 46.62 2.06
CA GLU A 185 33.32 45.24 1.61
C GLU A 185 32.55 44.27 2.51
N ILE A 186 32.56 44.53 3.83
CA ILE A 186 31.77 43.76 4.80
C ILE A 186 30.27 44.00 4.60
N ALA A 187 29.84 45.25 4.41
CA ALA A 187 28.44 45.56 4.15
C ALA A 187 27.92 44.89 2.86
N ALA A 188 28.70 44.96 1.78
CA ALA A 188 28.35 44.32 0.51
C ALA A 188 28.27 42.78 0.63
N ALA A 189 29.15 42.16 1.41
CA ALA A 189 29.11 40.71 1.64
C ALA A 189 27.86 40.25 2.42
N ILE A 190 27.37 41.07 3.36
CA ILE A 190 26.12 40.80 4.07
C ILE A 190 24.93 40.92 3.12
N GLU A 191 24.86 42.03 2.36
CA GLU A 191 23.76 42.33 1.44
C GLU A 191 23.64 41.32 0.29
N GLU A 192 24.77 40.94 -0.32
CA GLU A 192 24.79 40.00 -1.44
C GLU A 192 24.68 38.51 -1.01
N GLY A 193 24.64 38.23 0.29
CA GLY A 193 24.53 36.85 0.78
C GLY A 193 25.78 35.99 0.56
N ARG A 194 26.98 36.60 0.50
CA ARG A 194 28.24 35.87 0.27
C ARG A 194 28.57 34.96 1.47
N SER A 195 29.27 33.86 1.22
CA SER A 195 29.80 33.03 2.31
C SER A 195 30.93 33.74 3.06
N VAL A 196 31.24 33.27 4.27
CA VAL A 196 32.33 33.82 5.09
C VAL A 196 33.68 33.68 4.37
N GLU A 197 33.90 32.56 3.70
CA GLU A 197 35.13 32.25 2.97
C GLU A 197 35.30 33.15 1.73
N ALA A 198 34.22 33.36 0.99
CA ALA A 198 34.22 34.27 -0.16
C ALA A 198 34.52 35.71 0.29
N THR A 199 33.98 36.10 1.44
CA THR A 199 34.22 37.43 2.05
C THR A 199 35.67 37.59 2.48
N ALA A 200 36.25 36.57 3.11
CA ALA A 200 37.67 36.56 3.50
C ALA A 200 38.59 36.74 2.27
N LEU A 201 38.30 36.06 1.17
CA LEU A 201 39.07 36.19 -0.06
C LEU A 201 38.96 37.59 -0.66
N THR A 202 37.77 38.20 -0.65
CA THR A 202 37.58 39.57 -1.16
C THR A 202 38.30 40.61 -0.31
N LEU A 203 38.27 40.43 1.01
CA LEU A 203 38.98 41.30 1.94
C LEU A 203 40.50 41.21 1.75
N PHE A 204 41.02 39.98 1.57
CA PHE A 204 42.43 39.75 1.31
C PHE A 204 42.90 40.43 0.02
N LYS A 205 42.15 40.31 -1.08
CA LYS A 205 42.45 41.01 -2.34
C LYS A 205 42.41 42.53 -2.18
N ALA A 206 41.37 43.05 -1.54
CA ALA A 206 41.25 44.48 -1.28
C ALA A 206 42.40 45.02 -0.40
N ALA A 207 42.89 44.22 0.56
CA ALA A 207 44.06 44.59 1.37
C ALA A 207 45.35 44.64 0.54
N GLN A 208 45.55 43.69 -0.38
CA GLN A 208 46.67 43.71 -1.33
C GLN A 208 46.62 44.94 -2.24
N ASP A 209 45.46 45.25 -2.82
CA ASP A 209 45.28 46.39 -3.72
C ASP A 209 45.55 47.73 -3.03
N ARG A 210 45.24 47.82 -1.73
CA ARG A 210 45.50 49.00 -0.90
C ARG A 210 46.92 49.08 -0.34
N GLY A 211 47.80 48.15 -0.72
CA GLY A 211 49.20 48.10 -0.25
C GLY A 211 49.36 47.65 1.21
N ILE A 212 48.29 47.18 1.86
CA ILE A 212 48.30 46.67 3.24
C ILE A 212 48.76 45.21 3.21
N GLY A 213 50.02 45.01 2.82
CA GLY A 213 50.67 43.70 2.74
C GLY A 213 52.15 43.79 3.06
N LEU A 214 52.82 42.65 3.21
CA LEU A 214 54.24 42.57 3.58
C LEU A 214 55.15 43.39 2.63
N ALA A 215 54.77 43.50 1.36
CA ALA A 215 55.48 44.31 0.37
C ALA A 215 55.32 45.82 0.61
N GLY A 216 54.10 46.29 0.92
CA GLY A 216 53.85 47.70 1.25
C GLY A 216 54.47 48.11 2.58
N ILE A 217 54.41 47.25 3.60
CA ILE A 217 55.10 47.48 4.89
C ILE A 217 56.63 47.57 4.67
N LYS A 218 57.22 46.73 3.81
CA LYS A 218 58.65 46.84 3.46
C LYS A 218 58.96 48.13 2.72
N ALA A 219 58.10 48.57 1.80
CA ALA A 219 58.29 49.82 1.06
C ALA A 219 58.21 51.05 1.99
N ASP A 220 57.22 51.09 2.89
CA ASP A 220 57.08 52.16 3.89
C ASP A 220 58.25 52.18 4.88
N ALA A 221 58.71 51.00 5.34
CA ALA A 221 59.88 50.90 6.21
C ALA A 221 61.15 51.47 5.55
N THR A 222 61.33 51.28 4.24
CA THR A 222 62.44 51.87 3.48
C THR A 222 62.28 53.36 3.16
N GLY A 223 61.08 53.93 3.29
CA GLY A 223 60.79 55.35 3.07
C GLY A 223 61.10 56.24 4.27
N THR A 224 61.30 55.68 5.46
CA THR A 224 61.74 56.44 6.64
C THR A 224 63.25 56.61 6.65
N THR A 225 63.76 57.67 6.01
CA THR A 225 65.12 58.13 6.29
C THR A 225 65.17 58.56 7.75
N GLY A 226 65.90 57.81 8.59
CA GLY A 226 66.19 58.21 9.96
C GLY A 226 66.68 59.66 9.98
N ALA A 227 66.03 60.50 10.78
CA ALA A 227 66.50 61.86 11.01
C ALA A 227 67.90 61.78 11.63
N GLN A 228 68.91 62.01 10.81
CA GLN A 228 70.29 62.09 11.27
C GLN A 228 70.42 63.34 12.15
N PRO A 229 70.86 63.23 13.42
CA PRO A 229 71.09 64.42 14.23
C PRO A 229 72.13 65.30 13.52
N PRO A 230 71.96 66.63 13.50
CA PRO A 230 72.83 67.52 12.75
C PRO A 230 74.28 67.40 13.25
N LYS A 231 75.22 67.29 12.30
CA LYS A 231 76.67 67.32 12.57
C LYS A 231 77.02 68.60 13.32
N SER A 232 77.65 68.46 14.49
CA SER A 232 78.16 69.58 15.28
C SER A 232 79.28 70.30 14.53
N THR A 233 78.98 71.43 13.89
CA THR A 233 79.98 72.45 13.56
C THR A 233 80.07 73.41 14.74
N GLY A 234 80.83 72.99 15.76
CA GLY A 234 81.26 73.82 16.87
C GLY A 234 82.80 73.83 16.93
N PRO A 235 83.44 74.97 17.23
CA PRO A 235 84.86 75.20 17.00
C PRO A 235 85.78 74.29 17.83
N ASP A 236 86.93 73.96 17.24
CA ASP A 236 88.04 73.19 17.82
C ASP A 236 88.23 73.45 19.33
N THR A 237 87.91 72.43 20.12
CA THR A 237 88.02 72.44 21.58
C THR A 237 89.48 72.43 22.08
N ALA A 238 90.48 72.44 21.19
CA ALA A 238 91.88 72.64 21.55
C ALA A 238 92.23 74.11 21.86
N ASP A 239 91.53 75.08 21.24
CA ASP A 239 91.83 76.51 21.35
C ASP A 239 91.03 77.25 22.44
N ALA A 240 90.07 76.54 23.05
CA ALA A 240 89.27 77.05 24.17
C ALA A 240 89.97 76.83 25.52
N TRP A 241 90.74 75.74 25.68
CA TRP A 241 91.44 75.41 26.93
C TRP A 241 92.72 76.23 27.16
N SER A 242 93.40 76.66 26.09
CA SER A 242 94.59 77.52 26.17
C SER A 242 94.27 78.96 26.60
N ARG A 243 93.06 79.45 26.32
CA ARG A 243 92.59 80.79 26.70
C ARG A 243 92.08 80.88 28.15
N THR A 244 91.55 79.80 28.72
CA THR A 244 91.05 79.77 30.10
C THR A 244 92.15 79.58 31.15
N MET A 245 93.26 78.89 30.84
CA MET A 245 94.38 78.77 31.80
C MET A 245 95.22 80.04 31.92
N LYS A 246 95.23 80.93 30.91
CA LYS A 246 95.94 82.22 30.98
C LYS A 246 95.17 83.30 31.76
N LYS A 247 93.89 83.07 32.09
CA LYS A 247 93.02 84.03 32.79
C LYS A 247 92.80 83.71 34.28
N ILE A 248 93.46 82.65 34.78
CA ILE A 248 93.43 82.24 36.21
C ILE A 248 94.84 82.25 36.83
N GLY A 249 95.87 82.64 36.05
CA GLY A 249 97.23 82.87 36.54
C GLY A 249 97.75 84.23 36.06
N GLY A 250 97.40 85.29 36.78
CA GLY A 250 97.79 86.68 36.53
C GLY A 250 96.97 87.65 37.36
#